data_AF-I0IN54-F1
#
_entry.id   AF-I0IN54-F1
#
_cell.length_a   1.000
_cell.length_b   1.000
_cell.length_c   1.000
_cell.angle_alpha   90.00
_cell.angle_beta   90.00
_cell.angle_gamma   90.00
#
_symmetry.space_group_name_H-M   'P 1'
#
loop_
_entity.id
_entity.type
_entity.pdbx_description
1 polymer ?
#
loop_
_entity_poly.entity_id
_entity_poly.type
_entity_poly.pdbx_seq_one_letter_code
_entity_poly.pdbx_strand_id
1 'polypeptide(L)'
;MLSPDLLEYLQSAFGEILSDWRCTLLEFGGEADHVHLLAEIHPALNISTLINNLKTASARRVRNRFSDHLKPFYWKPYFWHRAYYVGSVGAATLETVRRYVESQGTTEKARRRKTKPPA
;
A
#
# COMPACT_ATOMS: atom_id res chain seq x y z
N MET A 1 13.30 10.55 18.08
CA MET A 1 14.06 10.09 16.90
C MET A 1 13.67 8.63 16.63
N LEU A 2 13.58 8.19 15.37
CA LEU A 2 13.23 6.81 15.04
C LEU A 2 14.44 5.91 15.36
N SER A 3 14.35 5.13 16.45
CA SER A 3 15.41 4.19 16.85
C SER A 3 15.33 2.89 16.04
N PRO A 4 16.41 2.08 15.98
CA PRO A 4 16.39 0.78 15.28
C PRO A 4 15.21 -0.12 15.69
N ASP A 5 14.98 -0.29 16.99
CA ASP A 5 13.86 -1.09 17.52
C ASP A 5 12.49 -0.55 17.09
N LEU A 6 12.37 0.78 16.99
CA LEU A 6 11.13 1.42 16.55
C LEU A 6 10.93 1.22 15.04
N LEU A 7 12.01 1.26 14.24
CA LEU A 7 11.97 1.00 12.81
C LEU A 7 11.58 -0.45 12.51
N GLU A 8 12.14 -1.42 13.24
CA GLU A 8 11.78 -2.84 13.12
C GLU A 8 10.30 -3.07 13.46
N TYR A 9 9.81 -2.40 14.52
CA TYR A 9 8.40 -2.43 14.86
C TYR A 9 7.53 -1.76 13.78
N LEU A 10 7.95 -0.63 13.23
CA LEU A 10 7.24 0.05 12.17
C LEU A 10 7.12 -0.81 10.91
N GLN A 11 8.18 -1.51 10.52
CA GLN A 11 8.16 -2.46 9.41
C GLN A 11 7.05 -3.50 9.60
N SER A 12 7.00 -4.13 10.77
CA SER A 12 5.98 -5.11 11.11
C SER A 12 4.57 -4.50 11.09
N ALA A 13 4.40 -3.34 11.72
CA ALA A 13 3.12 -2.65 11.78
C ALA A 13 2.61 -2.21 10.38
N PHE A 14 3.49 -1.71 9.52
CA PHE A 14 3.13 -1.35 8.15
C PHE A 14 2.78 -2.56 7.31
N GLY A 15 3.48 -3.69 7.48
CA GLY A 15 3.14 -4.96 6.83
C GLY A 15 1.73 -5.42 7.20
N GLU A 16 1.39 -5.40 8.50
CA GLU A 16 0.03 -5.73 8.97
C GLU A 16 -1.03 -4.79 8.43
N ILE A 17 -0.80 -3.46 8.51
CA ILE A 17 -1.77 -2.47 8.00
C ILE A 17 -1.96 -2.65 6.49
N LEU A 18 -0.89 -2.84 5.71
CA LEU A 18 -1.01 -3.06 4.27
C LEU A 18 -1.79 -4.35 3.96
N SER A 19 -1.56 -5.41 4.73
CA SER A 19 -2.28 -6.68 4.58
C SER A 19 -3.79 -6.51 4.80
N ASP A 20 -4.21 -5.73 5.80
CA ASP A 20 -5.64 -5.41 6.05
C ASP A 20 -6.29 -4.71 4.84
N TRP A 21 -5.50 -3.95 4.06
CA TRP A 21 -5.92 -3.27 2.84
C TRP A 21 -5.79 -4.13 1.57
N ARG A 22 -5.40 -5.41 1.70
CA ARG A 22 -5.07 -6.32 0.59
C ARG A 22 -3.92 -5.79 -0.28
N CYS A 23 -2.98 -5.09 0.35
CA CYS A 23 -1.73 -4.65 -0.23
C CYS A 23 -0.58 -5.48 0.36
N THR A 24 0.57 -5.48 -0.32
CA THR A 24 1.76 -6.21 0.13
C THR A 24 2.90 -5.23 0.36
N LEU A 25 3.55 -5.28 1.54
CA LEU A 25 4.81 -4.59 1.77
C LEU A 25 5.94 -5.42 1.15
N LEU A 26 6.65 -4.85 0.18
CA LEU A 26 7.74 -5.52 -0.52
C LEU A 26 9.08 -5.20 0.13
N GLU A 27 9.35 -3.91 0.39
CA GLU A 27 10.56 -3.44 1.05
C GLU A 27 10.26 -2.30 2.01
N PHE A 28 11.06 -2.21 3.07
CA PHE A 28 11.00 -1.16 4.07
C PHE A 28 12.41 -0.65 4.36
N GLY A 29 12.56 0.67 4.35
CA GLY A 29 13.77 1.36 4.78
C GLY A 29 13.41 2.52 5.69
N GLY A 30 14.30 2.90 6.58
CA GLY A 30 14.04 4.01 7.50
C GLY A 30 15.32 4.72 7.89
N GLU A 31 15.18 6.03 8.02
CA GLU A 31 16.17 6.94 8.57
C GLU A 31 15.68 7.44 9.92
N ALA A 32 16.50 8.25 10.60
CA ALA A 32 16.18 8.75 11.92
C ALA A 32 14.92 9.65 11.99
N ASP A 33 14.47 10.19 10.86
CA ASP A 33 13.39 11.17 10.74
C ASP A 33 12.31 10.81 9.71
N HIS A 34 12.49 9.78 8.88
CA HIS A 34 11.52 9.36 7.87
C HIS A 34 11.63 7.87 7.52
N VAL A 35 10.62 7.34 6.81
CA VAL A 35 10.57 5.94 6.33
C VAL A 35 10.19 5.87 4.86
N HIS A 36 10.66 4.82 4.20
CA HIS A 36 10.41 4.49 2.80
C HIS A 36 9.75 3.11 2.72
N LEU A 37 8.67 3.02 1.94
CA LEU A 37 7.94 1.77 1.72
C LEU A 37 7.86 1.52 0.21
N LEU A 38 8.30 0.34 -0.20
CA LEU A 38 7.93 -0.23 -1.50
C LEU A 38 6.77 -1.19 -1.28
N ALA A 39 5.63 -0.93 -1.92
CA ALA A 39 4.44 -1.73 -1.71
C ALA A 39 3.70 -2.01 -3.03
N GLU A 40 3.13 -3.20 -3.11
CA GLU A 40 2.16 -3.56 -4.14
C GLU A 40 0.77 -3.12 -3.67
N ILE A 41 0.12 -2.26 -4.46
CA ILE A 41 -1.16 -1.64 -4.12
C ILE A 41 -2.17 -1.97 -5.22
N HIS A 42 -3.36 -2.40 -4.82
CA HIS A 42 -4.45 -2.66 -5.76
C HIS A 42 -4.85 -1.36 -6.50
N PRO A 43 -4.95 -1.35 -7.85
CA PRO A 43 -5.12 -0.12 -8.63
C PRO A 43 -6.44 0.62 -8.37
N ALA A 44 -7.46 -0.07 -7.86
CA ALA A 44 -8.72 0.56 -7.45
C ALA A 44 -8.66 1.31 -6.12
N LEU A 45 -7.56 1.21 -5.36
CA LEU A 45 -7.43 1.88 -4.07
C LEU A 45 -7.09 3.36 -4.25
N ASN A 46 -7.73 4.20 -3.44
CA ASN A 46 -7.35 5.59 -3.33
C ASN A 46 -6.07 5.71 -2.48
N ILE A 47 -4.97 6.08 -3.14
CA ILE A 47 -3.64 6.16 -2.54
C ILE A 47 -3.59 7.12 -1.34
N SER A 48 -4.24 8.29 -1.43
CA SER A 48 -4.20 9.25 -0.32
C SER A 48 -4.94 8.73 0.92
N THR A 49 -6.02 7.96 0.71
CA THR A 49 -6.76 7.30 1.78
C THR A 49 -5.91 6.21 2.46
N LEU A 50 -5.23 5.37 1.66
CA LEU A 50 -4.32 4.34 2.17
C LEU A 50 -3.21 4.97 3.01
N ILE A 51 -2.55 6.02 2.51
CA ILE A 51 -1.45 6.69 3.22
C ILE A 51 -1.92 7.36 4.51
N ASN A 52 -3.11 7.97 4.50
CA ASN A 52 -3.70 8.54 5.71
C ASN A 52 -3.95 7.45 6.76
N ASN A 53 -4.42 6.27 6.34
CA ASN A 53 -4.60 5.13 7.24
C ASN A 53 -3.25 4.63 7.78
N LEU A 54 -2.27 4.39 6.90
CA LEU A 54 -0.92 3.96 7.29
C LEU A 54 -0.32 4.90 8.34
N LYS A 55 -0.36 6.21 8.11
CA LYS A 55 0.19 7.21 9.03
C LYS A 55 -0.58 7.24 10.34
N THR A 56 -1.91 7.20 10.30
CA THR A 56 -2.74 7.30 11.52
C THR A 56 -2.63 6.05 12.39
N ALA A 57 -2.75 4.87 11.78
CA ALA A 57 -2.70 3.59 12.48
C ALA A 57 -1.30 3.33 13.06
N SER A 58 -0.23 3.53 12.28
CA SER A 58 1.15 3.39 12.77
C SER A 58 1.45 4.37 13.89
N ALA A 59 1.04 5.64 13.78
CA ALA A 59 1.26 6.63 14.83
C ALA A 59 0.57 6.24 16.14
N ARG A 60 -0.65 5.68 16.08
CA ARG A 60 -1.34 5.19 17.28
C ARG A 60 -0.62 3.99 17.88
N ARG A 61 -0.24 3.01 17.06
CA ARG A 61 0.50 1.81 17.48
C ARG A 61 1.85 2.15 18.12
N VAL A 62 2.60 3.08 17.53
CA VAL A 62 3.91 3.51 18.03
C VAL A 62 3.78 4.31 19.33
N ARG A 63 2.81 5.23 19.44
CA ARG A 63 2.57 5.95 20.71
C ARG A 63 2.21 5.00 21.86
N ASN A 64 1.44 3.95 21.59
CA ASN A 64 1.06 2.99 22.62
C ASN A 64 2.23 2.14 23.11
N ARG A 65 3.19 1.79 22.22
CA ARG A 65 4.28 0.88 22.54
C ARG A 65 5.58 1.59 22.95
N PHE A 66 5.84 2.78 22.42
CA PHE A 66 7.09 3.51 22.59
C PHE A 66 6.88 4.87 23.26
N SER A 67 5.83 5.04 24.07
CA SER A 67 5.51 6.32 24.71
C SER A 67 6.70 6.93 25.44
N ASP A 68 7.46 6.11 26.19
CA ASP A 68 8.58 6.60 27.01
C ASP A 68 9.77 7.04 26.15
N HIS A 69 10.04 6.35 25.05
CA HIS A 69 11.06 6.75 24.07
C HIS A 69 10.66 8.02 23.31
N LEU A 70 9.36 8.23 23.09
CA LEU A 70 8.87 9.38 22.32
C LEU A 70 8.73 10.65 23.17
N LYS A 71 8.42 10.53 24.47
CA LYS A 71 8.20 11.66 25.39
C LYS A 71 9.25 12.78 25.29
N PRO A 72 10.58 12.50 25.22
CA PRO A 72 11.60 13.55 25.14
C PRO A 72 11.59 14.32 23.82
N PHE A 73 11.10 13.71 22.72
CA PHE A 73 11.21 14.27 21.37
C PHE A 73 9.87 14.77 20.81
N TYR A 74 8.76 14.24 21.31
CA TYR A 74 7.42 14.48 20.78
C TYR A 74 6.47 15.02 21.85
N TRP A 75 6.45 16.35 22.00
CA TRP A 75 5.43 17.06 22.79
C TRP A 75 4.24 17.54 21.96
N LYS A 76 4.35 17.48 20.62
CA LYS A 76 3.27 17.82 19.69
C LYS A 76 2.39 16.60 19.41
N PRO A 77 1.09 16.78 19.07
CA PRO A 77 0.17 15.66 18.91
C PRO A 77 0.42 14.84 17.63
N TYR A 78 1.32 15.27 16.74
CA TYR A 78 1.55 14.66 15.44
C TYR A 78 2.85 13.85 15.45
N PHE A 79 2.77 12.57 15.07
CA PHE A 79 3.95 11.69 14.92
C PHE A 79 4.59 11.86 13.54
N TRP A 80 3.78 11.73 12.47
CA TRP A 80 4.22 11.94 11.10
C TRP A 80 4.04 13.39 10.65
N HIS A 81 4.93 13.85 9.76
CA HIS A 81 4.71 15.08 9.01
C HIS A 81 3.44 14.97 8.15
N ARG A 82 2.76 16.08 7.82
CA ARG A 82 1.50 16.04 7.04
C ARG A 82 1.72 15.56 5.60
N ALA A 83 2.74 16.10 4.96
CA ALA A 83 3.12 15.73 3.59
C ALA A 83 3.60 14.28 3.50
N TYR A 84 3.56 13.72 2.29
CA TYR A 84 4.10 12.42 1.94
C TYR A 84 4.53 12.46 0.46
N TYR A 85 5.41 11.55 0.07
CA TYR A 85 5.81 11.33 -1.32
C TYR A 85 5.28 9.99 -1.81
N VAL A 86 4.84 9.94 -3.08
CA VAL A 86 4.45 8.71 -3.78
C VAL A 86 4.98 8.79 -5.20
N GLY A 87 5.64 7.72 -5.64
CA GLY A 87 5.98 7.47 -7.04
C GLY A 87 5.56 6.06 -7.42
N SER A 88 5.02 5.89 -8.63
CA SER A 88 4.79 4.58 -9.21
C SER A 88 6.07 4.08 -9.87
N VAL A 89 6.44 2.83 -9.61
CA VAL A 89 7.53 2.15 -10.32
C VAL A 89 6.92 1.12 -11.26
N GLY A 90 7.29 1.16 -12.54
CA GLY A 90 6.75 0.26 -13.56
C GLY A 90 7.87 -0.47 -14.29
N ALA A 91 7.89 -1.80 -14.21
CA ALA A 91 8.79 -2.66 -14.97
C ALA A 91 8.08 -3.36 -16.15
N ALA A 92 6.92 -2.86 -16.58
CA ALA A 92 6.18 -3.47 -17.67
C ALA A 92 6.95 -3.30 -18.99
N THR A 93 7.66 -4.35 -19.39
CA THR A 93 8.30 -4.42 -20.70
C THR A 93 7.24 -4.48 -21.80
N LEU A 94 7.56 -3.99 -23.00
CA LEU A 94 6.68 -4.08 -24.17
C LEU A 94 6.19 -5.53 -24.40
N GLU A 95 7.05 -6.50 -24.14
CA GLU A 95 6.74 -7.93 -24.24
C GLU A 95 5.68 -8.38 -23.23
N THR A 96 5.71 -7.85 -22.01
CA THR A 96 4.70 -8.14 -20.97
C THR A 96 3.33 -7.61 -21.38
N VAL A 97 3.30 -6.39 -21.92
CA VAL A 97 2.06 -5.77 -22.43
C VAL A 97 1.55 -6.54 -23.64
N ARG A 98 2.43 -6.93 -24.57
CA ARG A 98 2.08 -7.71 -25.76
C ARG A 98 1.48 -9.07 -25.41
N ARG A 99 2.12 -9.82 -24.51
CA ARG A 99 1.57 -11.09 -23.99
C ARG A 99 0.22 -10.90 -23.31
N TYR A 100 0.07 -9.84 -22.52
CA TYR A 100 -1.23 -9.51 -21.91
C TYR A 100 -2.30 -9.33 -22.99
N VAL A 101 -2.05 -8.49 -24.01
CA VAL A 101 -2.99 -8.26 -25.12
C VAL A 101 -3.31 -9.54 -25.89
N GLU A 102 -2.32 -10.36 -26.22
CA GLU A 102 -2.50 -11.63 -26.92
C GLU A 102 -3.30 -12.66 -26.08
N SER A 103 -3.13 -12.62 -24.74
CA SER A 103 -3.86 -13.49 -23.80
C SER A 103 -5.30 -13.03 -23.53
N GLN A 104 -5.64 -11.77 -23.83
CA GLN A 104 -7.01 -11.28 -23.79
C GLN A 104 -7.75 -11.83 -25.00
N GLY A 105 -8.29 -13.03 -24.86
CA GLY A 105 -8.99 -13.75 -25.92
C GLY A 105 -10.02 -12.88 -26.64
N THR A 106 -9.73 -12.54 -27.89
CA THR A 106 -10.66 -11.95 -28.88
C THR A 106 -11.68 -12.99 -29.36
N THR A 107 -12.19 -13.83 -28.45
CA THR A 107 -13.36 -14.64 -28.74
C THR A 107 -14.58 -13.80 -28.40
N GLU A 108 -15.11 -13.10 -29.41
CA GLU A 108 -16.51 -12.71 -29.40
C GLU A 108 -17.32 -13.95 -28.98
N LYS A 109 -17.91 -13.92 -27.79
CA LYS A 109 -18.87 -14.96 -27.39
C LYS A 109 -20.04 -14.82 -28.35
N ALA A 110 -20.11 -15.69 -29.34
CA ALA A 110 -21.21 -15.79 -30.29
C ALA A 110 -22.53 -15.74 -29.52
N ARG A 111 -23.27 -14.65 -29.72
CA ARG A 111 -24.53 -14.36 -29.05
C ARG A 111 -25.49 -15.51 -29.37
N ARG A 112 -25.73 -16.43 -28.44
CA ARG A 112 -26.74 -17.49 -28.60
C ARG A 112 -28.10 -16.83 -28.84
N ARG A 113 -28.54 -16.81 -30.10
CA ARG A 113 -29.94 -16.50 -30.46
C ARG A 113 -30.80 -17.60 -29.85
N LYS A 114 -31.57 -17.28 -28.81
CA LYS A 114 -32.68 -18.14 -28.37
C LYS A 114 -33.76 -18.05 -29.45
N THR A 115 -33.90 -19.07 -30.28
CA THR A 115 -35.11 -19.25 -31.10
C THR A 115 -36.23 -19.74 -30.17
N LYS A 116 -37.30 -18.95 -30.08
CA LYS A 116 -38.55 -19.33 -29.40
C LYS A 116 -39.27 -20.34 -30.30
N PRO A 117 -39.74 -21.50 -29.80
CA PRO A 117 -40.54 -22.41 -30.62
C PRO A 117 -41.89 -21.77 -30.95
N PRO A 118 -42.50 -22.09 -32.13
CA PRO A 118 -43.80 -21.58 -32.52
C PRO A 118 -44.93 -22.17 -31.65
N ALA A 119 -46.06 -21.44 -31.67
CA ALA A 119 -47.19 -21.48 -30.73
C ALA A 119 -47.84 -22.86 -30.51
#